data_AF-A0A7K8Y0W9-F1
#
_entry.id   AF-A0A7K8Y0W9-F1
#
_cell.length_a   1.000
_cell.length_b   1.000
_cell.length_c   1.000
_cell.angle_alpha   90.00
_cell.angle_beta   90.00
_cell.angle_gamma   90.00
#
_symmetry.space_group_name_H-M   'P 1'
#
loop_
_entity.id
_entity.type
_entity.pdbx_description
1 polymer ?
#
loop_
_entity_poly.entity_id
_entity_poly.type
_entity_poly.pdbx_seq_one_letter_code
_entity_poly.pdbx_strand_id
1 'polypeptide(L)'
;MTKARLLRLSVVLVSVFMILLIIVYWDNVGTAHFYLHTSFSRPHSSGAIPGMTAGEGWETLPDVDEFLAKLLSSSLKQNSSVTRKTEQLLVQGSSKPVASNLEESVRGYDWSVHSDKTSLDQKKLQIERQRTLREFCANSSLSFSTKERSFDDIPNYELNHLIVDDRHGIIYCYVPKVACTNWKRVMIVLSESLLDQGVPYRNPLDIPREHVHNTSTHLTFNKFWRRYGKFSRHLMKIKLKKYTKFLFVRDPFVRLISAFRSKFELENEEFYQRFAIPMLKLYSNHTNLPTSVREAFEAGLKVSFSDFIQYLLDPRTEKMVPFNEHWRQIYRLCHPCQIDYDFIGKLETLDEDAAYLLQLLKVDRLLHFPPSYRNRTASSWEENWFAKIPLAWRQQLYKLYEADFVLFGYPKPENLLKD
;
A
#
# COMPACT_ATOMS: atom_id res chain seq x y z
N MET A 1 -33.23 45.23 -23.79
CA MET A 1 -32.92 44.83 -22.38
C MET A 1 -32.64 43.32 -22.18
N THR A 2 -33.06 42.43 -23.08
CA THR A 2 -32.94 40.97 -22.94
C THR A 2 -31.52 40.42 -23.15
N LYS A 3 -30.74 40.98 -24.09
CA LYS A 3 -29.34 40.53 -24.34
C LYS A 3 -28.39 40.76 -23.15
N ALA A 4 -28.55 41.87 -22.44
CA ALA A 4 -27.73 42.18 -21.26
C ALA A 4 -28.02 41.25 -20.07
N ARG A 5 -29.26 40.76 -19.94
CA ARG A 5 -29.64 39.78 -18.90
C ARG A 5 -29.07 38.39 -19.19
N LEU A 6 -29.08 37.95 -20.45
CA LEU A 6 -28.46 36.67 -20.85
C LEU A 6 -26.95 36.67 -20.60
N LEU A 7 -26.27 37.79 -20.92
CA LEU A 7 -24.82 37.89 -20.70
C LEU A 7 -24.46 37.80 -19.21
N ARG A 8 -25.24 38.47 -18.35
CA ARG A 8 -25.05 38.41 -16.89
C ARG A 8 -25.29 37.00 -16.34
N LEU A 9 -26.32 36.30 -16.81
CA LEU A 9 -26.61 34.92 -16.44
C LEU A 9 -25.47 33.96 -16.84
N SER A 10 -24.92 34.14 -18.05
CA SER A 10 -23.79 33.34 -18.53
C SER A 10 -22.53 33.55 -17.68
N VAL A 11 -22.20 34.79 -17.33
CA VAL A 11 -21.03 35.09 -16.47
C VAL A 11 -21.19 34.48 -15.07
N VAL A 12 -22.40 34.52 -14.50
CA VAL A 12 -22.68 33.91 -13.18
C VAL A 12 -22.53 32.38 -13.27
N LEU A 13 -23.07 31.74 -14.31
CA LEU A 13 -22.95 30.30 -14.52
C LEU A 13 -21.49 29.85 -14.68
N VAL A 14 -20.70 30.57 -15.47
CA VAL A 14 -19.26 30.28 -15.63
C VAL A 14 -18.51 30.47 -14.32
N SER A 15 -18.84 31.51 -13.55
CA SER A 15 -18.20 31.76 -12.25
C SER A 15 -18.53 30.67 -11.22
N VAL A 16 -19.79 30.24 -11.14
CA VAL A 16 -20.22 29.14 -10.25
C VAL A 16 -19.55 27.82 -10.67
N PHE A 17 -19.45 27.56 -11.98
CA PHE A 17 -18.75 26.38 -12.50
C PHE A 17 -17.26 26.40 -12.16
N MET A 18 -16.59 27.55 -12.29
CA MET A 18 -15.18 27.70 -11.91
C MET A 18 -14.97 27.53 -10.40
N ILE A 19 -15.87 28.06 -9.56
CA ILE A 19 -15.82 27.87 -8.11
C ILE A 19 -16.00 26.40 -7.75
N LEU A 20 -16.93 25.69 -8.38
CA LEU A 20 -17.11 24.25 -8.18
C LEU A 20 -15.88 23.45 -8.61
N LEU A 21 -15.23 23.81 -9.72
CA LEU A 21 -13.96 23.20 -10.13
C LEU A 21 -12.84 23.47 -9.13
N ILE A 22 -12.77 24.68 -8.58
CA ILE A 22 -11.80 25.02 -7.53
C ILE A 22 -12.11 24.21 -6.26
N ILE A 23 -13.37 24.09 -5.85
CA ILE A 23 -13.75 23.30 -4.68
C ILE A 23 -13.42 21.82 -4.91
N VAL A 24 -13.77 21.22 -6.05
CA VAL A 24 -13.42 19.82 -6.38
C VAL A 24 -11.90 19.62 -6.46
N TYR A 25 -11.16 20.63 -6.95
CA TYR A 25 -9.71 20.63 -6.96
C TYR A 25 -9.14 20.70 -5.53
N TRP A 26 -9.69 21.55 -4.67
CA TRP A 26 -9.20 21.78 -3.31
C TRP A 26 -9.67 20.73 -2.29
N ASP A 27 -10.84 20.13 -2.48
CA ASP A 27 -11.36 19.00 -1.69
C ASP A 27 -10.52 17.74 -1.95
N ASN A 28 -9.91 17.64 -3.14
CA ASN A 28 -8.83 16.69 -3.43
C ASN A 28 -7.47 17.08 -2.78
N VAL A 29 -7.31 18.30 -2.27
CA VAL A 29 -6.06 18.88 -1.73
C VAL A 29 -6.10 18.95 -0.19
N GLY A 30 -6.79 18.01 0.46
CA GLY A 30 -6.78 17.83 1.93
C GLY A 30 -5.43 18.12 2.59
N THR A 31 -5.46 19.15 3.45
CA THR A 31 -4.44 19.75 4.31
C THR A 31 -3.10 19.01 4.46
N ALA A 32 -2.06 19.54 3.81
CA ALA A 32 -0.67 19.20 4.08
C ALA A 32 0.02 20.35 4.82
N HIS A 33 0.31 20.16 6.10
CA HIS A 33 1.29 20.98 6.81
C HIS A 33 2.68 20.70 6.23
N PHE A 34 3.30 21.72 5.64
CA PHE A 34 4.64 21.62 5.09
C PHE A 34 5.68 21.74 6.21
N TYR A 35 6.28 20.62 6.59
CA TYR A 35 7.60 20.62 7.23
C TYR A 35 8.64 20.17 6.21
N LEU A 36 9.35 21.15 5.66
CA LEU A 36 10.56 20.93 4.85
C LEU A 36 11.75 20.74 5.80
N HIS A 37 12.07 19.49 6.12
CA HIS A 37 13.42 19.13 6.56
C HIS A 37 13.94 18.02 5.65
N THR A 38 14.77 18.40 4.68
CA THR A 38 15.64 17.46 3.96
C THR A 38 17.07 17.71 4.43
N SER A 39 17.50 16.98 5.45
CA SER A 39 18.92 16.80 5.75
C SER A 39 19.42 15.65 4.88
N PHE A 40 20.20 15.97 3.85
CA PHE A 40 20.99 14.97 3.13
C PHE A 40 22.09 14.45 4.06
N SER A 41 21.98 13.21 4.53
CA SER A 41 23.09 12.51 5.19
C SER A 41 24.12 12.09 4.14
N ARG A 42 25.34 12.63 4.28
CA ARG A 42 26.53 12.29 3.47
C ARG A 42 26.99 10.85 3.78
N PRO A 43 27.56 10.09 2.84
CA PRO A 43 28.11 8.77 3.13
C PRO A 43 29.36 8.90 4.02
N HIS A 44 29.46 8.04 5.05
CA HIS A 44 30.66 7.90 5.87
C HIS A 44 31.84 7.39 5.03
N SER A 45 32.93 8.15 5.06
CA SER A 45 34.27 7.75 4.62
C SER A 45 34.82 6.65 5.53
N SER A 46 35.15 5.49 4.97
CA SER A 46 36.00 4.48 5.63
C SER A 46 37.41 4.58 5.05
N GLY A 47 38.40 4.52 5.95
CA GLY A 47 39.80 4.89 5.71
C GLY A 47 40.57 4.01 4.72
N ALA A 48 41.67 4.61 4.27
CA ALA A 48 42.64 4.09 3.31
C ALA A 48 43.48 2.91 3.83
N ILE A 49 43.83 1.99 2.92
CA ILE A 49 45.10 1.24 2.90
C ILE A 49 45.55 1.14 1.42
N PRO A 50 46.87 1.27 1.09
CA PRO A 50 47.35 1.58 -0.26
C PRO A 50 47.83 0.36 -1.06
N GLY A 51 47.83 0.46 -2.39
CA GLY A 51 48.71 -0.34 -3.25
C GLY A 51 48.23 -0.69 -4.65
N MET A 52 48.80 0.02 -5.63
CA MET A 52 49.21 -0.45 -6.98
C MET A 52 48.30 -0.33 -8.23
N THR A 53 48.82 0.52 -9.14
CA THR A 53 48.94 0.44 -10.61
C THR A 53 47.76 0.76 -11.55
N ALA A 54 47.91 1.95 -12.13
CA ALA A 54 47.48 2.55 -13.40
C ALA A 54 46.95 1.66 -14.56
N GLY A 55 45.97 2.22 -15.26
CA GLY A 55 45.58 1.91 -16.63
C GLY A 55 44.40 2.79 -17.09
N GLU A 56 44.68 3.66 -18.07
CA GLU A 56 43.85 4.63 -18.81
C GLU A 56 42.41 4.15 -19.15
N GLY A 57 41.37 4.97 -19.35
CA GLY A 57 41.08 6.40 -19.41
C GLY A 57 39.56 6.50 -19.60
N TRP A 58 38.99 7.70 -19.79
CA TRP A 58 37.77 8.06 -20.55
C TRP A 58 37.35 9.45 -20.07
N GLU A 59 37.34 10.38 -21.02
CA GLU A 59 37.13 11.81 -20.84
C GLU A 59 35.68 12.15 -20.43
N THR A 60 35.51 13.11 -19.52
CA THR A 60 34.21 13.71 -19.17
C THR A 60 34.28 15.24 -19.23
N LEU A 61 33.30 15.82 -19.93
CA LEU A 61 33.06 17.26 -20.15
C LEU A 61 32.98 18.08 -18.83
N PRO A 62 33.57 19.29 -18.76
CA PRO A 62 33.43 20.19 -17.62
C PRO A 62 32.41 21.30 -17.91
N ASP A 63 31.16 21.18 -17.44
CA ASP A 63 30.24 22.35 -17.39
C ASP A 63 29.10 22.24 -16.35
N VAL A 64 29.13 21.23 -15.47
CA VAL A 64 28.08 21.04 -14.44
C VAL A 64 28.55 21.46 -13.04
N ASP A 65 29.87 21.41 -12.80
CA ASP A 65 30.45 21.69 -11.48
C ASP A 65 30.55 23.19 -11.16
N GLU A 66 30.65 24.05 -12.18
CA GLU A 66 30.70 25.51 -11.98
C GLU A 66 29.33 26.08 -11.55
N PHE A 67 28.23 25.49 -12.04
CA PHE A 67 26.87 25.88 -11.66
C PHE A 67 26.55 25.49 -10.21
N LEU A 68 27.02 24.31 -9.75
CA LEU A 68 26.79 23.82 -8.39
C LEU A 68 27.60 24.58 -7.34
N ALA A 69 28.81 25.03 -7.68
CA ALA A 69 29.65 25.85 -6.79
C ALA A 69 29.05 27.26 -6.55
N LYS A 70 28.34 27.81 -7.54
CA LYS A 70 27.71 29.14 -7.45
C LYS A 70 26.42 29.15 -6.61
N LEU A 71 25.74 28.01 -6.48
CA LEU A 71 24.52 27.88 -5.68
C LEU A 71 24.81 27.69 -4.17
N LEU A 72 25.96 27.11 -3.83
CA LEU A 72 26.34 26.75 -2.46
C LEU A 72 27.01 27.89 -1.66
N SER A 73 27.39 28.99 -2.31
CA SER A 73 28.14 30.09 -1.70
C SER A 73 27.27 31.29 -1.25
N SER A 74 25.95 31.24 -1.42
CA SER A 74 25.06 32.39 -1.16
C SER A 74 24.16 32.31 0.10
N SER A 75 24.35 31.34 0.99
CA SER A 75 23.55 31.24 2.22
C SER A 75 24.39 31.01 3.48
N LEU A 76 25.20 32.00 3.84
CA LEU A 76 25.79 32.13 5.17
C LEU A 76 25.92 33.61 5.53
N LYS A 77 25.06 34.10 6.44
CA LYS A 77 25.40 35.15 7.41
C LYS A 77 24.30 35.36 8.47
N GLN A 78 24.74 35.24 9.73
CA GLN A 78 24.26 35.89 10.97
C GLN A 78 22.89 35.45 11.56
N ASN A 79 22.65 35.38 12.87
CA ASN A 79 23.46 35.56 14.08
C ASN A 79 22.69 35.05 15.33
N SER A 80 23.44 34.46 16.26
CA SER A 80 23.43 34.67 17.73
C SER A 80 22.24 34.31 18.67
N SER A 81 22.56 33.37 19.59
CA SER A 81 22.34 33.32 21.06
C SER A 81 21.01 33.73 21.71
N VAL A 82 20.51 32.91 22.67
CA VAL A 82 20.42 33.21 24.12
C VAL A 82 19.63 32.13 24.92
N THR A 83 20.28 31.66 26.00
CA THR A 83 19.88 31.00 27.28
C THR A 83 18.91 29.82 27.45
N ARG A 84 19.42 28.86 28.24
CA ARG A 84 18.76 27.85 29.09
C ARG A 84 17.75 28.45 30.09
N LYS A 85 16.67 27.71 30.34
CA LYS A 85 16.10 27.52 31.69
C LYS A 85 15.44 26.15 31.83
N THR A 86 15.77 25.50 32.95
CA THR A 86 15.28 24.22 33.44
C THR A 86 14.05 24.47 34.30
N GLU A 87 12.99 23.65 34.18
CA GLU A 87 12.02 23.47 35.27
C GLU A 87 11.35 22.08 35.16
N GLN A 88 11.47 21.34 36.26
CA GLN A 88 10.81 20.05 36.54
C GLN A 88 9.41 20.31 37.11
N LEU A 89 8.41 19.50 36.78
CA LEU A 89 7.23 19.29 37.62
C LEU A 89 6.69 17.85 37.46
N LEU A 90 6.24 17.30 38.59
CA LEU A 90 5.88 15.90 38.88
C LEU A 90 4.35 15.77 39.13
N VAL A 91 3.77 14.61 38.72
CA VAL A 91 2.62 13.86 39.31
C VAL A 91 1.22 14.49 39.11
N GLN A 92 0.15 13.83 38.64
CA GLN A 92 -0.69 12.72 39.19
C GLN A 92 -1.76 12.39 38.10
N GLY A 93 -2.15 11.16 37.71
CA GLY A 93 -2.85 10.13 38.47
C GLY A 93 -4.39 10.23 38.31
N SER A 94 -5.02 9.49 37.37
CA SER A 94 -6.45 9.09 37.44
C SER A 94 -6.79 7.93 36.49
N SER A 95 -7.79 7.13 36.87
CA SER A 95 -7.93 5.69 36.59
C SER A 95 -9.25 5.28 35.89
N LYS A 96 -9.13 4.38 34.89
CA LYS A 96 -10.05 3.29 34.42
C LYS A 96 -11.41 3.64 33.74
N PRO A 97 -12.07 2.70 32.99
CA PRO A 97 -11.86 1.24 32.85
C PRO A 97 -11.61 0.71 31.41
N VAL A 98 -10.63 -0.17 31.17
CA VAL A 98 -10.68 -1.66 31.06
C VAL A 98 -11.81 -2.22 30.18
N ALA A 99 -11.45 -2.60 28.95
CA ALA A 99 -12.20 -3.53 28.10
C ALA A 99 -11.25 -4.62 27.56
N SER A 100 -11.51 -5.85 28.01
CA SER A 100 -11.11 -7.17 27.47
C SER A 100 -9.73 -7.30 26.78
N ASN A 101 -8.69 -7.55 27.58
CA ASN A 101 -7.49 -8.23 27.11
C ASN A 101 -7.77 -9.74 27.02
N LEU A 102 -7.91 -10.26 25.80
CA LEU A 102 -7.65 -11.68 25.55
C LEU A 102 -6.17 -11.79 25.20
N GLU A 103 -5.32 -11.92 26.23
CA GLU A 103 -3.90 -12.25 26.07
C GLU A 103 -3.78 -13.66 25.49
N GLU A 104 -3.59 -13.72 24.17
CA GLU A 104 -3.30 -14.96 23.47
C GLU A 104 -1.78 -15.10 23.32
N SER A 105 -1.22 -16.14 23.92
CA SER A 105 0.22 -16.35 24.10
C SER A 105 1.02 -16.26 22.79
N VAL A 106 1.95 -15.31 22.76
CA VAL A 106 2.94 -15.10 21.70
C VAL A 106 3.98 -16.23 21.78
N ARG A 107 4.04 -17.12 20.78
CA ARG A 107 5.31 -17.84 20.53
C ARG A 107 6.22 -16.86 19.82
N GLY A 108 7.13 -16.25 20.57
CA GLY A 108 8.24 -15.49 20.00
C GLY A 108 9.06 -16.44 19.14
N TYR A 109 9.20 -16.12 17.86
CA TYR A 109 10.16 -16.80 17.01
C TYR A 109 11.54 -16.28 17.36
N ASP A 110 12.49 -17.20 17.51
CA ASP A 110 13.88 -16.84 17.73
C ASP A 110 14.49 -16.39 16.39
N TRP A 111 14.65 -15.07 16.23
CA TRP A 111 15.25 -14.45 15.05
C TRP A 111 16.77 -14.68 14.97
N SER A 112 17.40 -15.29 15.98
CA SER A 112 18.86 -15.32 16.11
C SER A 112 19.58 -16.49 15.41
N VAL A 113 18.86 -17.38 14.72
CA VAL A 113 19.49 -18.52 14.00
C VAL A 113 18.97 -18.63 12.58
N HIS A 114 19.53 -17.84 11.67
CA HIS A 114 19.36 -18.07 10.22
C HIS A 114 20.60 -18.78 9.70
N SER A 115 20.45 -20.05 9.33
CA SER A 115 21.51 -20.81 8.68
C SER A 115 21.73 -20.31 7.25
N ASP A 116 22.96 -20.35 6.74
CA ASP A 116 23.28 -20.01 5.33
C ASP A 116 22.43 -20.80 4.33
N LYS A 117 22.01 -22.01 4.71
CA LYS A 117 21.11 -22.88 3.93
C LYS A 117 19.72 -22.24 3.77
N THR A 118 19.15 -21.68 4.83
CA THR A 118 17.85 -20.99 4.81
C THR A 118 17.87 -19.79 3.87
N SER A 119 18.97 -19.02 3.86
CA SER A 119 19.14 -17.88 2.95
C SER A 119 19.23 -18.30 1.48
N LEU A 120 19.96 -19.39 1.19
CA LEU A 120 20.06 -19.95 -0.17
C LEU A 120 18.71 -20.43 -0.70
N ASP A 121 17.92 -21.10 0.14
CA ASP A 121 16.60 -21.61 -0.23
C ASP A 121 15.62 -20.46 -0.51
N GLN A 122 15.64 -19.41 0.32
CA GLN A 122 14.86 -18.19 0.08
C GLN A 122 15.27 -17.48 -1.21
N LYS A 123 16.57 -17.39 -1.52
CA LYS A 123 17.04 -16.83 -2.78
C LYS A 123 16.51 -17.59 -4.00
N LYS A 124 16.55 -18.93 -3.97
CA LYS A 124 16.01 -19.77 -5.06
C LYS A 124 14.50 -19.55 -5.23
N LEU A 125 13.76 -19.52 -4.13
CA LEU A 125 12.32 -19.27 -4.12
C LEU A 125 11.96 -17.91 -4.73
N GLN A 126 12.71 -16.85 -4.41
CA GLN A 126 12.48 -15.53 -5.00
C GLN A 126 12.79 -15.49 -6.50
N ILE A 127 13.86 -16.16 -6.95
CA ILE A 127 14.17 -16.30 -8.38
C ILE A 127 13.02 -17.00 -9.13
N GLU A 128 12.48 -18.06 -8.55
CA GLU A 128 11.34 -18.79 -9.11
C GLU A 128 10.10 -17.89 -9.22
N ARG A 129 9.71 -17.21 -8.13
CA ARG A 129 8.55 -16.30 -8.13
C ARG A 129 8.67 -15.17 -9.17
N GLN A 130 9.86 -14.56 -9.29
CA GLN A 130 10.12 -13.53 -10.29
C GLN A 130 10.07 -14.09 -11.72
N ARG A 131 10.63 -15.29 -11.93
CA ARG A 131 10.58 -15.96 -13.24
C ARG A 131 9.14 -16.24 -13.65
N THR A 132 8.35 -16.86 -12.78
CA THR A 132 6.93 -17.15 -13.03
C THR A 132 6.17 -15.89 -13.41
N LEU A 133 6.34 -14.80 -12.67
CA LEU A 133 5.68 -13.54 -12.98
C LEU A 133 6.06 -13.02 -14.38
N ARG A 134 7.36 -12.98 -14.70
CA ARG A 134 7.85 -12.51 -16.00
C ARG A 134 7.36 -13.37 -17.15
N GLU A 135 7.37 -14.69 -17.00
CA GLU A 135 6.89 -15.64 -18.01
C GLU A 135 5.41 -15.43 -18.31
N PHE A 136 4.56 -15.28 -17.29
CA PHE A 136 3.13 -15.07 -17.52
C PHE A 136 2.78 -13.65 -17.99
N CYS A 137 3.57 -12.64 -17.61
CA CYS A 137 3.47 -11.32 -18.23
C CYS A 137 3.84 -11.35 -19.72
N ALA A 138 4.83 -12.14 -20.13
CA ALA A 138 5.21 -12.31 -21.54
C ALA A 138 4.27 -13.25 -22.33
N ASN A 139 3.51 -14.11 -21.65
CA ASN A 139 2.65 -15.11 -22.30
C ASN A 139 1.41 -14.47 -22.95
N SER A 140 1.35 -14.41 -24.27
CA SER A 140 0.22 -13.83 -25.02
C SER A 140 -1.13 -14.52 -24.81
N SER A 141 -1.14 -15.78 -24.34
CA SER A 141 -2.39 -16.53 -24.08
C SER A 141 -3.10 -16.06 -22.81
N LEU A 142 -2.38 -15.46 -21.86
CA LEU A 142 -2.96 -14.88 -20.66
C LEU A 142 -3.42 -13.46 -20.97
N SER A 143 -4.73 -13.26 -21.10
CA SER A 143 -5.34 -11.96 -21.35
C SER A 143 -6.07 -11.43 -20.12
N PHE A 144 -5.76 -10.21 -19.73
CA PHE A 144 -6.49 -9.45 -18.72
C PHE A 144 -6.41 -7.97 -19.04
N SER A 145 -7.33 -7.19 -18.45
CA SER A 145 -7.37 -5.74 -18.65
C SER A 145 -6.01 -5.11 -18.31
N THR A 146 -5.58 -4.14 -19.10
CA THR A 146 -4.34 -3.38 -18.86
C THR A 146 -3.01 -4.14 -18.94
N LYS A 147 -2.98 -5.40 -19.38
CA LYS A 147 -1.72 -6.15 -19.55
C LYS A 147 -0.72 -5.46 -20.49
N GLU A 148 -1.18 -5.07 -21.68
CA GLU A 148 -0.32 -4.55 -22.76
C GLU A 148 0.02 -3.05 -22.63
N ARG A 149 -0.44 -2.37 -21.56
CA ARG A 149 -0.18 -0.94 -21.40
C ARG A 149 1.27 -0.69 -21.00
N SER A 150 1.83 0.44 -21.42
CA SER A 150 3.11 0.92 -20.89
C SER A 150 2.93 1.54 -19.50
N PHE A 151 4.03 1.72 -18.76
CA PHE A 151 3.99 2.44 -17.49
C PHE A 151 3.51 3.90 -17.64
N ASP A 152 3.78 4.54 -18.79
CA ASP A 152 3.34 5.92 -19.04
C ASP A 152 1.83 6.04 -19.17
N ASP A 153 1.16 4.98 -19.63
CA ASP A 153 -0.29 4.94 -19.82
C ASP A 153 -1.06 4.69 -18.51
N ILE A 154 -0.36 4.36 -17.41
CA ILE A 154 -1.00 4.14 -16.11
C ILE A 154 -1.39 5.50 -15.51
N PRO A 155 -2.67 5.80 -15.25
CA PRO A 155 -3.06 7.06 -14.63
C PRO A 155 -2.47 7.24 -13.22
N ASN A 156 -2.17 8.47 -12.80
CA ASN A 156 -1.56 8.74 -11.48
C ASN A 156 -2.38 8.15 -10.32
N TYR A 157 -3.71 8.20 -10.40
CA TYR A 157 -4.58 7.68 -9.33
C TYR A 157 -4.46 6.16 -9.15
N GLU A 158 -4.02 5.40 -10.16
CA GLU A 158 -3.73 3.96 -10.05
C GLU A 158 -2.34 3.67 -9.46
N LEU A 159 -1.52 4.69 -9.23
CA LEU A 159 -0.19 4.58 -8.62
C LEU A 159 -0.21 4.92 -7.12
N ASN A 160 -1.39 4.91 -6.50
CA ASN A 160 -1.58 5.18 -5.06
C ASN A 160 -1.09 4.02 -4.17
N HIS A 161 -0.91 2.82 -4.72
CA HIS A 161 -0.42 1.64 -3.99
C HIS A 161 1.10 1.57 -3.87
N LEU A 162 1.85 2.37 -4.64
CA LEU A 162 3.31 2.38 -4.66
C LEU A 162 3.84 3.39 -3.64
N ILE A 163 4.13 2.92 -2.43
CA ILE A 163 4.78 3.69 -1.36
C ILE A 163 6.27 3.76 -1.65
N VAL A 164 6.86 4.94 -1.52
CA VAL A 164 8.26 5.21 -1.84
C VAL A 164 8.98 5.65 -0.58
N ASP A 165 10.10 5.00 -0.29
CA ASP A 165 11.09 5.50 0.65
C ASP A 165 12.39 5.85 -0.09
N ASP A 166 12.67 7.14 -0.16
CA ASP A 166 13.85 7.68 -0.84
C ASP A 166 15.13 7.46 -0.03
N ARG A 167 15.03 7.23 1.30
CA ARG A 167 16.20 7.09 2.18
C ARG A 167 16.91 5.76 1.96
N HIS A 168 16.13 4.68 1.84
CA HIS A 168 16.67 3.34 1.62
C HIS A 168 16.53 2.87 0.16
N GLY A 169 15.91 3.68 -0.70
CA GLY A 169 15.71 3.33 -2.11
C GLY A 169 14.74 2.16 -2.27
N ILE A 170 13.57 2.26 -1.64
CA ILE A 170 12.57 1.19 -1.58
C ILE A 170 11.25 1.65 -2.22
N ILE A 171 10.61 0.74 -2.96
CA ILE A 171 9.23 0.89 -3.41
C ILE A 171 8.43 -0.31 -2.91
N TYR A 172 7.44 -0.05 -2.06
CA TYR A 172 6.50 -1.06 -1.59
C TYR A 172 5.16 -0.90 -2.30
N CYS A 173 4.74 -1.89 -3.08
CA CYS A 173 3.35 -1.95 -3.51
C CYS A 173 2.49 -2.64 -2.46
N TYR A 174 1.63 -1.86 -1.77
CA TYR A 174 0.76 -2.46 -0.76
C TYR A 174 -0.49 -3.06 -1.36
N VAL A 175 -0.76 -4.31 -0.98
CA VAL A 175 -1.99 -5.03 -1.32
C VAL A 175 -2.76 -5.25 -0.01
N PRO A 176 -4.05 -4.92 0.09
CA PRO A 176 -4.78 -5.21 1.32
C PRO A 176 -4.92 -6.71 1.59
N LYS A 177 -4.99 -7.06 2.89
CA LYS A 177 -5.19 -8.43 3.42
C LYS A 177 -3.99 -9.38 3.25
N VAL A 178 -2.80 -8.80 3.05
CA VAL A 178 -1.50 -9.50 2.99
C VAL A 178 -0.49 -8.93 3.98
N ALA A 179 -0.95 -8.67 5.21
CA ALA A 179 -0.17 -7.99 6.26
C ALA A 179 0.29 -6.55 5.91
N CYS A 180 -0.42 -5.87 5.02
CA CYS A 180 -0.07 -4.51 4.58
C CYS A 180 -0.03 -3.46 5.71
N THR A 181 -0.80 -3.63 6.79
CA THR A 181 -0.74 -2.71 7.94
C THR A 181 0.64 -2.76 8.60
N ASN A 182 1.20 -3.96 8.78
CA ASN A 182 2.54 -4.11 9.35
C ASN A 182 3.63 -3.62 8.39
N TRP A 183 3.52 -3.91 7.09
CA TRP A 183 4.45 -3.34 6.10
C TRP A 183 4.37 -1.82 6.02
N LYS A 184 3.18 -1.22 6.10
CA LYS A 184 3.04 0.24 6.18
C LYS A 184 3.72 0.81 7.44
N ARG A 185 3.62 0.14 8.59
CA ARG A 185 4.37 0.54 9.81
C ARG A 185 5.88 0.47 9.60
N VAL A 186 6.37 -0.59 8.95
CA VAL A 186 7.79 -0.69 8.56
C VAL A 186 8.19 0.48 7.67
N MET A 187 7.39 0.80 6.64
CA MET A 187 7.67 1.94 5.75
C MET A 187 7.70 3.28 6.50
N ILE A 188 6.86 3.48 7.53
CA ILE A 188 6.88 4.68 8.37
C ILE A 188 8.18 4.78 9.16
N VAL A 189 8.62 3.68 9.79
CA VAL A 189 9.88 3.65 10.55
C VAL A 189 11.07 3.94 9.62
N LEU A 190 11.12 3.32 8.44
CA LEU A 190 12.23 3.52 7.49
C LEU A 190 12.27 4.96 6.94
N SER A 191 11.13 5.48 6.51
CA SER A 191 11.04 6.83 5.96
C SER A 191 11.11 7.93 7.02
N GLU A 192 10.96 7.60 8.30
CA GLU A 192 10.81 8.53 9.42
C GLU A 192 9.68 9.55 9.17
N SER A 193 8.63 9.13 8.44
CA SER A 193 7.57 10.04 7.97
C SER A 193 6.58 10.46 9.03
N LEU A 194 6.56 9.77 10.17
CA LEU A 194 5.71 10.07 11.31
C LEU A 194 6.58 10.27 12.55
N LEU A 195 6.27 11.33 13.31
CA LEU A 195 6.99 11.70 14.52
C LEU A 195 6.05 11.56 15.73
N ASP A 196 6.60 11.09 16.84
CA ASP A 196 6.00 11.18 18.16
C ASP A 196 6.82 12.17 18.99
N GLN A 197 6.17 13.25 19.45
CA GLN A 197 6.84 14.34 20.19
C GLN A 197 8.13 14.87 19.53
N GLY A 198 8.15 14.92 18.19
CA GLY A 198 9.29 15.38 17.40
C GLY A 198 10.37 14.32 17.13
N VAL A 199 10.19 13.09 17.62
CA VAL A 199 11.12 11.96 17.43
C VAL A 199 10.52 10.92 16.48
N PRO A 200 11.26 10.39 15.49
CA PRO A 200 10.75 9.33 14.64
C PRO A 200 10.47 8.03 15.39
N TYR A 201 9.40 7.34 15.01
CA TYR A 201 9.11 6.00 15.52
C TYR A 201 10.24 5.03 15.19
N ARG A 202 10.63 4.20 16.17
CA ARG A 202 11.67 3.16 16.01
C ARG A 202 11.09 1.75 15.93
N ASN A 203 10.03 1.48 16.68
CA ASN A 203 9.36 0.19 16.67
C ASN A 203 8.06 0.29 15.84
N PRO A 204 7.86 -0.55 14.81
CA PRO A 204 6.65 -0.50 14.01
C PRO A 204 5.36 -0.76 14.82
N LEU A 205 5.42 -1.51 15.93
CA LEU A 205 4.25 -1.81 16.76
C LEU A 205 3.74 -0.60 17.56
N ASP A 206 4.60 0.38 17.83
CA ASP A 206 4.24 1.57 18.58
C ASP A 206 3.37 2.53 17.75
N ILE A 207 3.33 2.34 16.42
CA ILE A 207 2.56 3.18 15.51
C ILE A 207 1.06 2.83 15.57
N PRO A 208 0.19 3.76 16.00
CA PRO A 208 -1.25 3.53 16.07
C PRO A 208 -1.90 3.30 14.70
N ARG A 209 -2.93 2.45 14.65
CA ARG A 209 -3.51 1.95 13.38
C ARG A 209 -4.14 3.06 12.54
N GLU A 210 -4.73 4.05 13.19
CA GLU A 210 -5.34 5.24 12.60
C GLU A 210 -4.34 6.04 11.75
N HIS A 211 -3.07 6.11 12.17
CA HIS A 211 -2.03 6.81 11.43
C HIS A 211 -1.44 5.97 10.29
N VAL A 212 -1.46 4.63 10.39
CA VAL A 212 -0.94 3.71 9.38
C VAL A 212 -1.69 3.84 8.05
N HIS A 213 -3.01 4.02 8.12
CA HIS A 213 -3.89 4.09 6.95
C HIS A 213 -4.16 5.52 6.47
N ASN A 214 -3.67 6.53 7.19
CA ASN A 214 -3.81 7.92 6.76
C ASN A 214 -3.04 8.16 5.46
N THR A 215 -3.74 8.69 4.46
CA THR A 215 -3.20 8.94 3.13
C THR A 215 -1.96 9.82 3.19
N SER A 216 -1.87 10.79 4.11
CA SER A 216 -0.77 11.75 4.21
C SER A 216 0.54 11.14 4.72
N THR A 217 0.49 10.04 5.48
CA THR A 217 1.65 9.42 6.14
C THR A 217 2.66 8.82 5.17
N HIS A 218 2.22 8.35 4.00
CA HIS A 218 3.07 7.67 3.02
C HIS A 218 3.30 8.52 1.79
N LEU A 219 4.55 8.69 1.35
CA LEU A 219 4.82 9.22 0.02
C LEU A 219 4.50 8.13 -1.02
N THR A 220 3.59 8.39 -1.95
CA THR A 220 3.25 7.45 -3.02
C THR A 220 3.49 8.07 -4.40
N PHE A 221 3.65 7.25 -5.43
CA PHE A 221 3.78 7.75 -6.80
C PHE A 221 2.59 8.62 -7.24
N ASN A 222 1.35 8.34 -6.80
CA ASN A 222 0.23 9.24 -7.06
C ASN A 222 0.49 10.70 -6.60
N LYS A 223 1.27 10.89 -5.52
CA LYS A 223 1.60 12.21 -4.98
C LYS A 223 2.78 12.91 -5.68
N PHE A 224 3.53 12.20 -6.53
CA PHE A 224 4.72 12.79 -7.20
C PHE A 224 4.35 13.93 -8.13
N TRP A 225 3.21 13.85 -8.81
CA TRP A 225 2.71 14.95 -9.63
C TRP A 225 2.63 16.26 -8.83
N ARG A 226 2.11 16.21 -7.60
CA ARG A 226 1.97 17.39 -6.73
C ARG A 226 3.33 17.96 -6.31
N ARG A 227 4.33 17.10 -6.12
CA ARG A 227 5.66 17.50 -5.62
C ARG A 227 6.64 17.92 -6.72
N TYR A 228 6.56 17.28 -7.89
CA TYR A 228 7.57 17.40 -8.95
C TYR A 228 7.00 17.88 -10.29
N GLY A 229 5.69 18.10 -10.39
CA GLY A 229 5.02 18.58 -11.60
C GLY A 229 5.33 17.72 -12.83
N LYS A 230 5.76 18.38 -13.91
CA LYS A 230 6.11 17.73 -15.19
C LYS A 230 7.24 16.71 -15.10
N PHE A 231 8.11 16.79 -14.09
CA PHE A 231 9.22 15.84 -13.91
C PHE A 231 8.81 14.56 -13.17
N SER A 232 7.58 14.49 -12.66
CA SER A 232 7.08 13.35 -11.88
C SER A 232 7.30 11.99 -12.54
N ARG A 233 6.90 11.83 -13.81
CA ARG A 233 7.04 10.57 -14.56
C ARG A 233 8.49 10.16 -14.77
N HIS A 234 9.35 11.12 -15.12
CA HIS A 234 10.77 10.87 -15.28
C HIS A 234 11.40 10.37 -13.98
N LEU A 235 11.09 11.01 -12.85
CA LEU A 235 11.56 10.59 -11.53
C LEU A 235 11.01 9.22 -11.11
N MET A 236 9.74 8.92 -11.38
CA MET A 236 9.17 7.58 -11.15
C MET A 236 9.97 6.51 -11.88
N LYS A 237 10.25 6.71 -13.17
CA LYS A 237 11.04 5.76 -13.99
C LYS A 237 12.46 5.57 -13.45
N ILE A 238 13.12 6.66 -13.05
CA ILE A 238 14.45 6.57 -12.42
C ILE A 238 14.38 5.73 -11.15
N LYS A 239 13.39 5.96 -10.29
CA LYS A 239 13.21 5.22 -9.04
C LYS A 239 12.86 3.77 -9.30
N LEU A 240 11.96 3.46 -10.24
CA LEU A 240 11.66 2.08 -10.63
C LEU A 240 12.91 1.32 -11.11
N LYS A 241 13.82 2.00 -11.82
CA LYS A 241 15.09 1.40 -12.24
C LYS A 241 16.10 1.21 -11.11
N LYS A 242 16.13 2.11 -10.12
CA LYS A 242 17.19 2.17 -9.10
C LYS A 242 16.81 1.57 -7.74
N TYR A 243 15.53 1.59 -7.38
CA TYR A 243 15.05 1.22 -6.05
C TYR A 243 14.66 -0.25 -6.00
N THR A 244 14.79 -0.89 -4.84
CA THR A 244 14.28 -2.23 -4.60
C THR A 244 12.75 -2.18 -4.50
N LYS A 245 12.07 -2.91 -5.38
CA LYS A 245 10.61 -2.95 -5.49
C LYS A 245 10.11 -4.27 -4.93
N PHE A 246 9.18 -4.22 -3.98
CA PHE A 246 8.59 -5.44 -3.45
C PHE A 246 7.07 -5.33 -3.30
N LEU A 247 6.41 -6.48 -3.33
CA LEU A 247 5.03 -6.62 -2.90
C LEU A 247 4.85 -7.92 -2.11
N PHE A 248 3.75 -7.98 -1.37
CA PHE A 248 3.26 -9.22 -0.78
C PHE A 248 1.93 -9.58 -1.43
N VAL A 249 1.71 -10.88 -1.63
CA VAL A 249 0.50 -11.44 -2.19
C VAL A 249 -0.06 -12.53 -1.28
N ARG A 250 -1.25 -13.01 -1.61
CA ARG A 250 -1.93 -14.11 -0.94
C ARG A 250 -2.82 -14.80 -1.96
N ASP A 251 -3.16 -16.06 -1.72
CA ASP A 251 -4.20 -16.73 -2.48
C ASP A 251 -5.42 -15.79 -2.69
N PRO A 252 -5.87 -15.57 -3.94
CA PRO A 252 -6.93 -14.60 -4.22
C PRO A 252 -8.25 -14.88 -3.49
N PHE A 253 -8.66 -16.14 -3.34
CA PHE A 253 -9.91 -16.51 -2.68
C PHE A 253 -9.80 -16.38 -1.16
N VAL A 254 -8.68 -16.81 -0.58
CA VAL A 254 -8.40 -16.56 0.85
C VAL A 254 -8.33 -15.06 1.15
N ARG A 255 -7.81 -14.26 0.21
CA ARG A 255 -7.79 -12.79 0.32
C ARG A 255 -9.21 -12.20 0.34
N LEU A 256 -10.13 -12.71 -0.47
CA LEU A 256 -11.53 -12.30 -0.46
C LEU A 256 -12.24 -12.65 0.84
N ILE A 257 -12.03 -13.87 1.37
CA ILE A 257 -12.58 -14.26 2.67
C ILE A 257 -12.05 -13.30 3.75
N SER A 258 -10.74 -13.03 3.76
CA SER A 258 -10.15 -12.08 4.71
C SER A 258 -10.71 -10.66 4.54
N ALA A 259 -11.00 -10.22 3.32
CA ALA A 259 -11.63 -8.93 3.05
C ALA A 259 -13.05 -8.88 3.60
N PHE A 260 -13.87 -9.88 3.32
CA PHE A 260 -15.25 -10.00 3.78
C PHE A 260 -15.31 -9.97 5.31
N ARG A 261 -14.58 -10.87 5.97
CA ARG A 261 -14.51 -10.95 7.44
C ARG A 261 -14.13 -9.62 8.07
N SER A 262 -13.09 -8.99 7.52
CA SER A 262 -12.60 -7.72 8.04
C SER A 262 -13.56 -6.53 7.85
N LYS A 263 -14.52 -6.60 6.92
CA LYS A 263 -15.37 -5.45 6.54
C LYS A 263 -16.84 -5.62 6.88
N PHE A 264 -17.32 -6.86 7.02
CA PHE A 264 -18.73 -7.16 7.20
C PHE A 264 -19.05 -8.05 8.41
N GLU A 265 -18.06 -8.70 9.06
CA GLU A 265 -18.32 -9.44 10.31
C GLU A 265 -18.23 -8.57 11.57
N LEU A 266 -17.52 -7.45 11.49
CA LEU A 266 -17.35 -6.48 12.57
C LEU A 266 -18.07 -5.18 12.22
N GLU A 267 -18.49 -4.44 13.25
CA GLU A 267 -19.12 -3.12 13.08
C GLU A 267 -18.19 -2.17 12.31
N ASN A 268 -18.67 -1.71 11.16
CA ASN A 268 -17.97 -0.78 10.30
C ASN A 268 -18.98 0.11 9.58
N GLU A 269 -19.24 1.28 10.13
CA GLU A 269 -20.29 2.19 9.64
C GLU A 269 -20.03 2.64 8.19
N GLU A 270 -18.78 2.94 7.84
CA GLU A 270 -18.40 3.36 6.49
C GLU A 270 -18.70 2.26 5.45
N PHE A 271 -18.27 1.02 5.73
CA PHE A 271 -18.49 -0.10 4.80
C PHE A 271 -19.94 -0.56 4.79
N TYR A 272 -20.62 -0.46 5.92
CA TYR A 272 -22.04 -0.75 6.01
C TYR A 272 -22.85 0.18 5.09
N GLN A 273 -22.66 1.49 5.24
CA GLN A 273 -23.34 2.49 4.43
C GLN A 273 -23.02 2.36 2.93
N ARG A 274 -21.73 2.22 2.60
CA ARG A 274 -21.27 2.28 1.21
C ARG A 274 -21.48 0.98 0.44
N PHE A 275 -21.42 -0.17 1.10
CA PHE A 275 -21.41 -1.48 0.43
C PHE A 275 -22.48 -2.41 0.96
N ALA A 276 -22.66 -2.53 2.28
CA ALA A 276 -23.60 -3.50 2.84
C ALA A 276 -25.06 -3.14 2.51
N ILE A 277 -25.46 -1.88 2.64
CA ILE A 277 -26.82 -1.43 2.32
C ILE A 277 -27.18 -1.75 0.86
N PRO A 278 -26.36 -1.37 -0.15
CA PRO A 278 -26.61 -1.79 -1.54
C PRO A 278 -26.68 -3.30 -1.72
N MET A 279 -25.79 -4.07 -1.08
CA MET A 279 -25.80 -5.53 -1.18
C MET A 279 -27.08 -6.14 -0.62
N LEU A 280 -27.49 -5.75 0.59
CA LEU A 280 -28.70 -6.25 1.25
C LEU A 280 -29.98 -5.90 0.47
N LYS A 281 -30.02 -4.73 -0.16
CA LYS A 281 -31.13 -4.32 -1.02
C LYS A 281 -31.21 -5.15 -2.30
N LEU A 282 -30.08 -5.36 -2.97
CA LEU A 282 -30.03 -5.96 -4.31
C LEU A 282 -30.05 -7.49 -4.29
N TYR A 283 -29.42 -8.12 -3.30
CA TYR A 283 -29.15 -9.56 -3.31
C TYR A 283 -29.92 -10.31 -2.20
N SER A 284 -30.45 -9.59 -1.20
CA SER A 284 -31.22 -10.17 -0.08
C SER A 284 -32.63 -9.57 0.05
N ASN A 285 -33.04 -8.65 -0.84
CA ASN A 285 -34.37 -8.02 -0.88
C ASN A 285 -34.80 -7.29 0.42
N HIS A 286 -33.85 -6.80 1.23
CA HIS A 286 -34.17 -6.00 2.40
C HIS A 286 -34.49 -4.55 2.00
N THR A 287 -35.64 -4.01 2.44
CA THR A 287 -36.10 -2.66 2.09
C THR A 287 -35.90 -1.64 3.21
N ASN A 288 -36.21 -2.03 4.45
CA ASN A 288 -36.12 -1.19 5.65
C ASN A 288 -34.82 -1.47 6.41
N LEU A 289 -33.72 -0.90 5.91
CA LEU A 289 -32.40 -1.07 6.53
C LEU A 289 -32.10 0.07 7.51
N PRO A 290 -31.67 -0.23 8.74
CA PRO A 290 -31.24 0.79 9.71
C PRO A 290 -30.07 1.62 9.19
N THR A 291 -29.94 2.84 9.71
CA THR A 291 -28.82 3.72 9.38
C THR A 291 -27.56 3.32 10.15
N SER A 292 -27.64 2.71 11.33
CA SER A 292 -26.44 2.24 12.02
C SER A 292 -26.16 0.76 11.75
N VAL A 293 -24.88 0.41 11.56
CA VAL A 293 -24.44 -0.99 11.47
C VAL A 293 -24.79 -1.79 12.74
N ARG A 294 -24.77 -1.14 13.92
CA ARG A 294 -25.09 -1.79 15.19
C ARG A 294 -26.55 -2.22 15.23
N GLU A 295 -27.47 -1.32 14.89
CA GLU A 295 -28.91 -1.61 14.81
C GLU A 295 -29.21 -2.68 13.77
N ALA A 296 -28.54 -2.63 12.61
CA ALA A 296 -28.67 -3.67 11.59
C ALA A 296 -28.20 -5.04 12.11
N PHE A 297 -27.09 -5.08 12.84
CA PHE A 297 -26.54 -6.31 13.41
C PHE A 297 -27.45 -6.90 14.50
N GLU A 298 -28.00 -6.05 15.37
CA GLU A 298 -28.99 -6.43 16.40
C GLU A 298 -30.28 -6.99 15.77
N ALA A 299 -30.69 -6.45 14.62
CA ALA A 299 -31.82 -6.94 13.84
C ALA A 299 -31.49 -8.17 12.96
N GLY A 300 -30.26 -8.69 13.00
CA GLY A 300 -29.83 -9.82 12.18
C GLY A 300 -29.63 -9.50 10.69
N LEU A 301 -29.65 -8.21 10.31
CA LEU A 301 -29.48 -7.72 8.94
C LEU A 301 -27.99 -7.61 8.61
N LYS A 302 -27.37 -8.76 8.33
CA LYS A 302 -25.95 -8.88 7.99
C LYS A 302 -25.77 -9.37 6.56
N VAL A 303 -24.84 -8.75 5.84
CA VAL A 303 -24.42 -9.22 4.51
C VAL A 303 -23.85 -10.62 4.66
N SER A 304 -24.34 -11.56 3.86
CA SER A 304 -23.77 -12.90 3.77
C SER A 304 -22.60 -12.94 2.78
N PHE A 305 -21.76 -13.97 2.88
CA PHE A 305 -20.71 -14.18 1.88
C PHE A 305 -21.30 -14.35 0.46
N SER A 306 -22.48 -14.96 0.35
CA SER A 306 -23.17 -15.13 -0.93
C SER A 306 -23.56 -13.79 -1.55
N ASP A 307 -24.08 -12.85 -0.75
CA ASP A 307 -24.40 -11.48 -1.22
C ASP A 307 -23.13 -10.76 -1.69
N PHE A 308 -22.02 -10.96 -0.99
CA PHE A 308 -20.73 -10.40 -1.38
C PHE A 308 -20.20 -10.99 -2.69
N ILE A 309 -20.33 -12.31 -2.90
CA ILE A 309 -19.95 -12.93 -4.18
C ILE A 309 -20.85 -12.42 -5.31
N GLN A 310 -22.18 -12.33 -5.11
CA GLN A 310 -23.08 -11.76 -6.11
C GLN A 310 -22.70 -10.33 -6.49
N TYR A 311 -22.36 -9.49 -5.50
CA TYR A 311 -21.87 -8.15 -5.74
C TYR A 311 -20.62 -8.09 -6.63
N LEU A 312 -19.67 -9.02 -6.43
CA LEU A 312 -18.46 -9.11 -7.24
C LEU A 312 -18.74 -9.62 -8.67
N LEU A 313 -19.72 -10.50 -8.82
CA LEU A 313 -20.11 -11.07 -10.12
C LEU A 313 -21.09 -10.20 -10.91
N ASP A 314 -21.70 -9.21 -10.26
CA ASP A 314 -22.61 -8.27 -10.92
C ASP A 314 -21.83 -7.31 -11.85
N PRO A 315 -22.04 -7.38 -13.18
CA PRO A 315 -21.30 -6.56 -14.14
C PRO A 315 -21.60 -5.07 -14.00
N ARG A 316 -22.66 -4.67 -13.29
CA ARG A 316 -22.98 -3.26 -13.01
C ARG A 316 -22.01 -2.66 -12.00
N THR A 317 -21.48 -3.47 -11.08
CA THR A 317 -20.64 -3.00 -9.98
C THR A 317 -19.39 -2.29 -10.50
N GLU A 318 -18.60 -2.96 -11.34
CA GLU A 318 -17.37 -2.38 -11.89
C GLU A 318 -17.60 -1.32 -12.97
N LYS A 319 -18.78 -1.32 -13.62
CA LYS A 319 -19.15 -0.28 -14.60
C LYS A 319 -19.36 1.08 -13.94
N MET A 320 -19.88 1.10 -12.70
CA MET A 320 -20.17 2.35 -11.99
C MET A 320 -18.92 2.91 -11.31
N VAL A 321 -18.22 2.08 -10.55
CA VAL A 321 -17.03 2.47 -9.78
C VAL A 321 -16.05 1.29 -9.77
N PRO A 322 -14.74 1.52 -9.90
CA PRO A 322 -13.76 0.46 -9.70
C PRO A 322 -13.93 -0.21 -8.33
N PHE A 323 -13.67 -1.53 -8.27
CA PHE A 323 -13.69 -2.24 -7.00
C PHE A 323 -12.84 -1.57 -5.93
N ASN A 324 -13.31 -1.65 -4.68
CA ASN A 324 -12.55 -1.23 -3.52
C ASN A 324 -11.24 -2.03 -3.44
N GLU A 325 -10.15 -1.39 -3.01
CA GLU A 325 -8.82 -1.98 -2.91
C GLU A 325 -8.78 -3.32 -2.14
N HIS A 326 -9.70 -3.55 -1.20
CA HIS A 326 -9.73 -4.77 -0.39
C HIS A 326 -10.12 -6.02 -1.18
N TRP A 327 -10.87 -5.87 -2.28
CA TRP A 327 -11.22 -6.98 -3.17
C TRP A 327 -10.79 -6.73 -4.62
N ARG A 328 -10.31 -5.55 -5.01
CA ARG A 328 -9.75 -5.31 -6.35
C ARG A 328 -8.53 -6.21 -6.62
N GLN A 329 -8.44 -6.76 -7.83
CA GLN A 329 -7.38 -7.68 -8.24
C GLN A 329 -5.98 -7.07 -8.05
N ILE A 330 -5.04 -7.88 -7.58
CA ILE A 330 -3.66 -7.50 -7.25
C ILE A 330 -2.96 -6.92 -8.48
N TYR A 331 -3.13 -7.53 -9.66
CA TYR A 331 -2.51 -7.04 -10.89
C TYR A 331 -2.92 -5.60 -11.24
N ARG A 332 -4.12 -5.16 -10.83
CA ARG A 332 -4.62 -3.80 -11.04
C ARG A 332 -4.15 -2.80 -9.99
N LEU A 333 -3.78 -3.29 -8.80
CA LEU A 333 -3.22 -2.47 -7.73
C LEU A 333 -1.73 -2.20 -7.97
N CYS A 334 -1.00 -3.24 -8.41
CA CYS A 334 0.45 -3.25 -8.40
C CYS A 334 1.12 -3.32 -9.77
N HIS A 335 0.37 -3.45 -10.86
CA HIS A 335 0.89 -3.37 -12.24
C HIS A 335 2.11 -4.27 -12.48
N PRO A 336 2.06 -5.57 -12.12
CA PRO A 336 3.24 -6.43 -12.07
C PRO A 336 3.83 -6.79 -13.45
N CYS A 337 3.12 -6.47 -14.53
CA CYS A 337 3.67 -6.57 -15.90
C CYS A 337 4.28 -5.25 -16.42
N GLN A 338 4.04 -4.12 -15.73
CA GLN A 338 4.68 -2.84 -16.03
C GLN A 338 5.81 -2.49 -15.05
N ILE A 339 5.92 -3.23 -13.95
CA ILE A 339 6.88 -3.01 -12.88
C ILE A 339 7.63 -4.32 -12.60
N ASP A 340 8.94 -4.30 -12.84
CA ASP A 340 9.82 -5.43 -12.56
C ASP A 340 10.09 -5.56 -11.06
N TYR A 341 9.26 -6.28 -10.31
CA TYR A 341 9.46 -6.47 -8.87
C TYR A 341 10.72 -7.29 -8.55
N ASP A 342 11.51 -6.81 -7.59
CA ASP A 342 12.74 -7.46 -7.13
C ASP A 342 12.48 -8.48 -6.01
N PHE A 343 11.29 -8.45 -5.40
CA PHE A 343 10.89 -9.38 -4.34
C PHE A 343 9.37 -9.58 -4.33
N ILE A 344 8.94 -10.83 -4.23
CA ILE A 344 7.52 -11.21 -4.17
C ILE A 344 7.34 -12.08 -2.92
N GLY A 345 6.79 -11.49 -1.87
CA GLY A 345 6.43 -12.20 -0.65
C GLY A 345 5.05 -12.84 -0.74
N LYS A 346 4.83 -13.94 -0.03
CA LYS A 346 3.53 -14.59 0.13
C LYS A 346 3.11 -14.53 1.59
N LEU A 347 1.83 -14.30 1.86
CA LEU A 347 1.33 -14.27 3.24
C LEU A 347 1.45 -15.64 3.92
N GLU A 348 1.39 -16.70 3.12
CA GLU A 348 1.55 -18.09 3.50
C GLU A 348 2.94 -18.36 4.10
N THR A 349 3.96 -17.63 3.63
CA THR A 349 5.36 -17.67 4.10
C THR A 349 5.81 -16.31 4.66
N LEU A 350 4.88 -15.56 5.28
CA LEU A 350 5.10 -14.16 5.65
C LEU A 350 6.33 -13.96 6.51
N ASP A 351 6.52 -14.82 7.51
CA ASP A 351 7.52 -14.59 8.55
C ASP A 351 8.93 -14.80 8.00
N GLU A 352 9.13 -15.86 7.22
CA GLU A 352 10.39 -16.14 6.50
C GLU A 352 10.66 -15.10 5.40
N ASP A 353 9.65 -14.77 4.60
CA ASP A 353 9.79 -13.78 3.52
C ASP A 353 10.11 -12.38 4.07
N ALA A 354 9.47 -11.98 5.18
CA ALA A 354 9.72 -10.68 5.80
C ALA A 354 11.14 -10.59 6.37
N ALA A 355 11.60 -11.63 7.07
CA ALA A 355 12.96 -11.68 7.61
C ALA A 355 14.01 -11.57 6.50
N TYR A 356 13.86 -12.39 5.46
CA TYR A 356 14.78 -12.41 4.33
C TYR A 356 14.77 -11.09 3.55
N LEU A 357 13.59 -10.46 3.35
CA LEU A 357 13.50 -9.14 2.73
C LEU A 357 14.22 -8.07 3.54
N LEU A 358 14.05 -8.02 4.87
CA LEU A 358 14.72 -7.02 5.71
C LEU A 358 16.25 -7.17 5.67
N GLN A 359 16.75 -8.41 5.60
CA GLN A 359 18.18 -8.69 5.39
C GLN A 359 18.67 -8.23 4.01
N LEU A 360 17.90 -8.52 2.95
CA LEU A 360 18.23 -8.09 1.59
C LEU A 360 18.32 -6.56 1.48
N LEU A 361 17.43 -5.86 2.19
CA LEU A 361 17.39 -4.40 2.30
C LEU A 361 18.44 -3.83 3.27
N LYS A 362 19.13 -4.68 4.04
CA LYS A 362 20.12 -4.31 5.06
C LYS A 362 19.55 -3.42 6.17
N VAL A 363 18.29 -3.64 6.52
CA VAL A 363 17.56 -2.91 7.58
C VAL A 363 17.12 -3.82 8.73
N ASP A 364 17.50 -5.09 8.70
CA ASP A 364 17.24 -6.10 9.72
C ASP A 364 17.82 -5.73 11.10
N ARG A 365 18.85 -4.89 11.14
CA ARG A 365 19.39 -4.33 12.40
C ARG A 365 18.65 -3.09 12.90
N LEU A 366 17.88 -2.43 12.04
CA LEU A 366 17.14 -1.20 12.38
C LEU A 366 15.78 -1.52 12.98
N LEU A 367 15.11 -2.55 12.46
CA LEU A 367 13.78 -2.95 12.88
C LEU A 367 13.55 -4.44 12.60
N HIS A 368 12.57 -5.00 13.31
CA HIS A 368 12.04 -6.33 13.03
C HIS A 368 10.63 -6.22 12.47
N PHE A 369 10.25 -7.18 11.62
CA PHE A 369 8.88 -7.26 11.14
C PHE A 369 7.94 -7.61 12.31
N PRO A 370 6.83 -6.88 12.50
CA PRO A 370 5.90 -7.19 13.58
C PRO A 370 5.34 -8.62 13.47
N PRO A 371 5.26 -9.38 14.57
CA PRO A 371 4.70 -10.72 14.54
C PRO A 371 3.25 -10.66 14.06
N SER A 372 2.85 -11.65 13.28
CA SER A 372 1.42 -11.84 12.98
C SER A 372 0.76 -12.60 14.12
N TYR A 373 -0.15 -11.94 14.82
CA TYR A 373 -1.02 -12.63 15.77
C TYR A 373 -1.93 -13.63 15.02
N ARG A 374 -2.28 -14.74 15.69
CA ARG A 374 -2.70 -16.04 15.14
C ARG A 374 -4.04 -16.10 14.38
N ASN A 375 -4.70 -14.97 14.14
CA ASN A 375 -6.00 -14.91 13.45
C ASN A 375 -5.89 -14.76 11.92
N ARG A 376 -4.91 -15.41 11.27
CA ARG A 376 -4.80 -15.42 9.80
C ARG A 376 -5.93 -16.31 9.25
N THR A 377 -6.75 -15.81 8.32
CA THR A 377 -7.68 -16.67 7.55
C THR A 377 -6.88 -17.82 6.93
N ALA A 378 -7.18 -19.06 7.31
CA ALA A 378 -6.44 -20.20 6.79
C ALA A 378 -6.98 -20.61 5.42
N SER A 379 -6.11 -21.10 4.53
CA SER A 379 -6.52 -21.66 3.24
C SER A 379 -7.44 -22.88 3.41
N SER A 380 -7.30 -23.61 4.52
CA SER A 380 -8.21 -24.71 4.87
C SER A 380 -9.67 -24.30 5.07
N TRP A 381 -9.97 -23.01 5.11
CA TRP A 381 -11.34 -22.54 5.29
C TRP A 381 -12.09 -22.37 3.97
N GLU A 382 -11.40 -22.37 2.83
CA GLU A 382 -12.01 -22.07 1.53
C GLU A 382 -13.19 -22.99 1.22
N GLU A 383 -13.04 -24.30 1.43
CA GLU A 383 -14.13 -25.26 1.20
C GLU A 383 -15.39 -24.91 1.99
N ASN A 384 -15.24 -24.55 3.27
CA ASN A 384 -16.38 -24.18 4.12
C ASN A 384 -17.05 -22.87 3.68
N TRP A 385 -16.26 -21.87 3.29
CA TRP A 385 -16.79 -20.58 2.82
C TRP A 385 -17.48 -20.70 1.47
N PHE A 386 -16.97 -21.56 0.58
CA PHE A 386 -17.51 -21.76 -0.76
C PHE A 386 -18.53 -22.89 -0.86
N ALA A 387 -18.76 -23.68 0.19
CA ALA A 387 -19.69 -24.82 0.21
C ALA A 387 -21.12 -24.48 -0.24
N LYS A 388 -21.60 -23.27 0.09
CA LYS A 388 -22.95 -22.79 -0.28
C LYS A 388 -22.97 -21.94 -1.54
N ILE A 389 -21.82 -21.74 -2.21
CA ILE A 389 -21.72 -20.92 -3.41
C ILE A 389 -21.90 -21.81 -4.64
N PRO A 390 -22.87 -21.49 -5.54
CA PRO A 390 -23.10 -22.29 -6.74
C PRO A 390 -21.83 -22.47 -7.58
N LEU A 391 -21.66 -23.66 -8.19
CA LEU A 391 -20.50 -23.98 -9.03
C LEU A 391 -20.24 -22.92 -10.11
N ALA A 392 -21.30 -22.52 -10.81
CA ALA A 392 -21.21 -21.49 -11.85
C ALA A 392 -20.65 -20.16 -11.33
N TRP A 393 -20.99 -19.78 -10.09
CA TRP A 393 -20.48 -18.56 -9.47
C TRP A 393 -19.01 -18.72 -9.06
N ARG A 394 -18.63 -19.88 -8.51
CA ARG A 394 -17.22 -20.20 -8.19
C ARG A 394 -16.34 -20.11 -9.44
N GLN A 395 -16.82 -20.62 -10.58
CA GLN A 395 -16.13 -20.55 -11.87
C GLN A 395 -16.03 -19.13 -12.42
N GLN A 396 -17.11 -18.34 -12.38
CA GLN A 396 -17.08 -16.94 -12.78
C GLN A 396 -16.15 -16.11 -11.89
N LEU A 397 -16.17 -16.37 -10.58
CA LEU A 397 -15.28 -15.70 -9.63
C LEU A 397 -13.82 -16.04 -9.89
N TYR A 398 -13.50 -17.31 -10.17
CA TYR A 398 -12.15 -17.69 -10.59
C TYR A 398 -11.73 -16.91 -11.83
N LYS A 399 -12.60 -16.81 -12.85
CA LYS A 399 -12.29 -16.01 -14.05
C LYS A 399 -12.04 -14.53 -13.76
N LEU A 400 -12.75 -13.95 -12.79
CA LEU A 400 -12.54 -12.57 -12.35
C LEU A 400 -11.17 -12.33 -11.69
N TYR A 401 -10.57 -13.36 -11.08
CA TYR A 401 -9.27 -13.29 -10.38
C TYR A 401 -8.17 -14.16 -11.03
N GLU A 402 -8.42 -14.74 -12.21
CA GLU A 402 -7.54 -15.71 -12.87
C GLU A 402 -6.12 -15.18 -13.05
N ALA A 403 -5.99 -13.90 -13.43
CA ALA A 403 -4.70 -13.24 -13.57
C ALA A 403 -3.89 -13.24 -12.27
N ASP A 404 -4.52 -13.02 -11.11
CA ASP A 404 -3.81 -13.04 -9.82
C ASP A 404 -3.37 -14.46 -9.44
N PHE A 405 -4.18 -15.48 -9.73
CA PHE A 405 -3.78 -16.88 -9.51
C PHE A 405 -2.54 -17.21 -10.35
N VAL A 406 -2.60 -16.90 -11.65
CA VAL A 406 -1.58 -17.27 -12.62
C VAL A 406 -0.28 -16.48 -12.42
N LEU A 407 -0.35 -15.15 -12.32
CA LEU A 407 0.84 -14.29 -12.22
C LEU A 407 1.68 -14.55 -10.97
N PHE A 408 1.04 -14.98 -9.88
CA PHE A 408 1.71 -15.23 -8.59
C PHE A 408 1.88 -16.71 -8.27
N GLY A 409 1.64 -17.59 -9.25
CA GLY A 409 1.86 -19.04 -9.12
C GLY A 409 1.06 -19.66 -7.98
N TYR A 410 -0.23 -19.29 -7.85
CA TYR A 410 -1.16 -20.01 -7.00
C TYR A 410 -1.80 -21.15 -7.79
N PRO A 411 -2.01 -22.33 -7.16
CA PRO A 411 -2.71 -23.41 -7.81
C PRO A 411 -4.14 -23.00 -8.11
N LYS A 412 -4.65 -23.41 -9.27
CA LYS A 412 -6.08 -23.27 -9.57
C LYS A 412 -6.88 -24.11 -8.55
N PRO A 413 -7.91 -23.58 -7.90
CA PRO A 413 -8.64 -24.28 -6.84
C PRO A 413 -9.60 -25.33 -7.42
N GLU A 414 -9.06 -26.40 -7.99
CA GLU A 414 -9.82 -27.42 -8.72
C GLU A 414 -10.94 -28.06 -7.88
N ASN A 415 -10.71 -28.26 -6.57
CA ASN A 415 -11.71 -28.74 -5.62
C ASN A 415 -12.93 -27.81 -5.50
N LEU A 416 -12.76 -26.51 -5.72
CA LEU A 416 -13.85 -25.52 -5.70
C LEU A 416 -14.47 -25.30 -7.09
N LEU A 417 -13.91 -25.86 -8.15
CA LEU A 417 -14.32 -25.57 -9.53
C LEU A 417 -14.92 -26.78 -10.26
N LYS A 418 -15.12 -27.87 -9.51
CA LYS A 418 -15.77 -29.12 -9.92
C LYS A 418 -16.79 -29.53 -8.85
N ASP A 419 -17.73 -30.38 -9.25
CA ASP A 419 -18.68 -31.05 -8.34
C ASP A 419 -18.11 -32.36 -7.81
#